data_AF-A0A9U8E2P2-F1
#
_entry.id   AF-A0A9U8E2P2-F1
#
_cell.length_a   1.000
_cell.length_b   1.000
_cell.length_c   1.000
_cell.angle_alpha   90.00
_cell.angle_beta   90.00
_cell.angle_gamma   90.00
#
_symmetry.space_group_name_H-M   'P 1'
#
loop_
_entity.id
_entity.type
_entity.pdbx_description
1 polymer ?
#
loop_
_entity_poly.entity_id
_entity_poly.type
_entity_poly.pdbx_seq_one_letter_code
_entity_poly.pdbx_strand_id
1 'polypeptide(L)'
;MFVKVKYGDEKEQLCNTYCRNDIFLEFVKSQCQCQPEDVIDLADERGLIKHLRRFPQDYAKDFLKDRETLILLSIVTIIGKTSSEESNTKNAIYKPLLFSLEHDREFLDQLSSQSEDSLESPPLKFNTTELEEMKQARSRSRNVYLTKRSSARRGARMVSRTN
;
A
#
# COMPACT_ATOMS: atom_id res chain seq x y z
N MET A 1 -7.03 -4.06 -12.12
CA MET A 1 -6.60 -5.22 -11.35
C MET A 1 -7.62 -5.44 -10.26
N PHE A 2 -8.09 -6.68 -10.15
CA PHE A 2 -9.00 -7.09 -9.10
C PHE A 2 -8.41 -8.32 -8.41
N VAL A 3 -8.68 -8.42 -7.11
CA VAL A 3 -8.33 -9.59 -6.29
C VAL A 3 -9.60 -10.15 -5.67
N LYS A 4 -9.52 -11.41 -5.27
CA LYS A 4 -10.59 -12.11 -4.57
C LYS A 4 -10.22 -12.22 -3.09
N VAL A 5 -11.11 -11.83 -2.20
CA VAL A 5 -10.95 -11.99 -0.75
C VAL A 5 -11.94 -13.04 -0.25
N LYS A 6 -11.44 -14.12 0.34
CA LYS A 6 -12.20 -15.21 0.96
C LYS A 6 -12.41 -14.99 2.46
N TYR A 7 -13.62 -15.27 2.93
CA TYR A 7 -14.03 -15.11 4.33
C TYR A 7 -15.26 -15.96 4.67
N GLY A 8 -15.57 -16.10 5.97
CA GLY A 8 -16.71 -16.83 6.51
C GLY A 8 -16.76 -18.27 6.02
N ASP A 9 -17.95 -18.67 5.56
CA ASP A 9 -18.21 -19.99 4.97
C ASP A 9 -18.01 -19.93 3.44
N GLU A 10 -16.75 -19.99 2.99
CA GLU A 10 -16.33 -19.92 1.58
C GLU A 10 -16.91 -18.74 0.77
N LYS A 11 -17.24 -17.63 1.44
CA LYS A 11 -17.69 -16.41 0.77
C LYS A 11 -16.51 -15.73 0.12
N GLU A 12 -16.79 -15.04 -0.98
CA GLU A 12 -15.79 -14.36 -1.79
C GLU A 12 -16.26 -12.94 -2.13
N GLN A 13 -15.34 -11.97 -2.03
CA GLN A 13 -15.57 -10.61 -2.46
C GLN A 13 -14.52 -10.20 -3.50
N LEU A 14 -14.97 -9.61 -4.61
CA LEU A 14 -14.08 -9.03 -5.60
C LEU A 14 -13.74 -7.59 -5.19
N CYS A 15 -12.45 -7.27 -5.12
CA CYS A 15 -11.97 -5.98 -4.64
C CYS A 15 -11.06 -5.31 -5.68
N ASN A 16 -11.31 -4.03 -5.96
CA ASN A 16 -10.44 -3.21 -6.81
C ASN A 16 -9.19 -2.80 -6.04
N THR A 17 -8.00 -2.99 -6.62
CA THR A 17 -6.73 -2.66 -5.98
C THR A 17 -6.17 -1.28 -6.36
N TYR A 18 -6.87 -0.52 -7.22
CA TYR A 18 -6.50 0.85 -7.59
C TYR A 18 -6.92 1.90 -6.54
N CYS A 19 -6.61 1.63 -5.28
CA CYS A 19 -6.79 2.55 -4.17
C CYS A 19 -5.67 2.37 -3.15
N ARG A 20 -5.57 3.30 -2.21
CA ARG A 20 -4.65 3.19 -1.08
C ARG A 20 -5.00 2.00 -0.19
N ASN A 21 -4.00 1.45 0.50
CA ASN A 21 -4.16 0.32 1.41
C ASN A 21 -5.18 0.58 2.51
N ASP A 22 -5.20 1.79 3.09
CA ASP A 22 -6.19 2.15 4.12
C ASP A 22 -7.63 2.07 3.60
N ILE A 23 -7.91 2.68 2.45
CA ILE A 23 -9.22 2.65 1.78
C ILE A 23 -9.59 1.22 1.35
N PHE A 24 -8.61 0.46 0.85
CA PHE A 24 -8.80 -0.92 0.43
C PHE A 24 -9.23 -1.80 1.60
N LEU A 25 -8.52 -1.71 2.74
CA LEU A 25 -8.85 -2.48 3.94
C LEU A 25 -10.19 -2.03 4.53
N GLU A 26 -10.49 -0.73 4.56
CA GLU A 26 -11.81 -0.23 4.99
C GLU A 26 -12.94 -0.78 4.11
N PHE A 27 -12.75 -0.82 2.80
CA PHE A 27 -13.70 -1.43 1.87
C PHE A 27 -13.90 -2.92 2.18
N VAL A 28 -12.83 -3.70 2.27
CA VAL A 28 -12.89 -5.14 2.60
C VAL A 28 -13.66 -5.34 3.90
N LYS A 29 -13.32 -4.58 4.93
CA LYS A 29 -13.98 -4.61 6.24
C LYS A 29 -15.49 -4.38 6.15
N SER A 30 -15.91 -3.38 5.37
CA SER A 30 -17.32 -3.05 5.16
C SER A 30 -18.12 -4.15 4.44
N GLN A 31 -17.46 -4.97 3.60
CA GLN A 31 -18.11 -6.02 2.82
C GLN A 31 -18.09 -7.39 3.52
N CYS A 32 -17.09 -7.64 4.38
CA CYS A 32 -16.78 -8.96 4.90
C CYS A 32 -17.31 -9.24 6.32
N GLN A 33 -18.37 -8.55 6.76
CA GLN A 33 -19.02 -8.77 8.07
C GLN A 33 -18.13 -8.48 9.30
N CYS A 34 -17.14 -7.61 9.15
CA CYS A 34 -16.30 -7.14 10.26
C CYS A 34 -16.95 -5.95 10.99
N GLN A 35 -16.66 -5.80 12.28
CA GLN A 35 -17.06 -4.63 13.07
C GLN A 35 -16.15 -3.44 12.83
N PRO A 36 -16.62 -2.18 12.90
CA PRO A 36 -15.81 -0.97 12.66
C PRO A 36 -14.54 -0.83 13.52
N GLU A 37 -14.44 -1.55 14.63
CA GLU A 37 -13.29 -1.57 15.55
C GLU A 37 -12.29 -2.68 15.20
N ASP A 38 -12.69 -3.67 14.39
CA ASP A 38 -11.85 -4.82 14.06
C ASP A 38 -10.59 -4.41 13.30
N VAL A 39 -9.47 -5.01 13.67
CA VAL A 39 -8.22 -4.81 12.95
C VAL A 39 -8.04 -5.97 11.99
N ILE A 40 -7.91 -5.69 10.70
CA ILE A 40 -7.84 -6.72 9.65
C ILE A 40 -6.61 -6.58 8.77
N ASP A 41 -6.13 -7.67 8.20
CA ASP A 41 -5.17 -7.68 7.09
C ASP A 41 -5.46 -8.91 6.22
N LEU A 42 -4.64 -9.15 5.20
CA LEU A 42 -4.82 -10.24 4.26
C LEU A 42 -3.59 -11.14 4.23
N ALA A 43 -3.82 -12.43 4.01
CA ALA A 43 -2.79 -13.38 3.59
C ALA A 43 -3.14 -13.99 2.24
N ASP A 44 -2.17 -14.60 1.58
CA ASP A 44 -2.46 -15.51 0.46
C ASP A 44 -2.94 -16.89 0.95
N GLU A 45 -3.26 -17.78 0.02
CA GLU A 45 -3.72 -19.16 0.31
C GLU A 45 -2.67 -20.01 1.04
N ARG A 46 -1.40 -19.56 1.09
CA ARG A 46 -0.31 -20.26 1.79
C ARG A 46 -0.09 -19.69 3.19
N GLY A 47 -0.81 -18.66 3.59
CA GLY A 47 -0.63 -18.00 4.89
C GLY A 47 0.47 -16.93 4.91
N LEU A 48 0.95 -16.44 3.75
CA LEU A 48 1.86 -15.30 3.71
C LEU A 48 1.09 -13.98 3.83
N ILE A 49 1.35 -13.24 4.90
CA ILE A 49 0.67 -11.98 5.24
C ILE A 49 1.16 -10.86 4.32
N LYS A 50 0.23 -10.02 3.86
CA LYS A 50 0.52 -8.91 2.93
C LYS A 50 0.98 -7.63 3.64
N HIS A 51 0.70 -7.49 4.93
CA HIS A 51 1.07 -6.35 5.78
C HIS A 51 0.65 -5.00 5.21
N LEU A 52 -0.53 -4.94 4.55
CA LEU A 52 -1.00 -3.72 3.87
C LEU A 52 -1.16 -2.55 4.86
N ARG A 53 -1.47 -2.87 6.12
CA ARG A 53 -1.62 -1.91 7.21
C ARG A 53 -0.36 -1.11 7.53
N ARG A 54 0.83 -1.63 7.23
CA ARG A 54 2.10 -0.92 7.47
C ARG A 54 2.32 0.23 6.49
N PHE A 55 1.68 0.16 5.33
CA PHE A 55 1.84 1.10 4.24
C PHE A 55 0.49 1.72 3.86
N PRO A 56 -0.21 2.38 4.80
CA PRO A 56 -1.61 2.79 4.59
C PRO A 56 -1.79 3.76 3.41
N GLN A 57 -0.76 4.55 3.10
CA GLN A 57 -0.79 5.54 2.02
C GLN A 57 -0.38 5.00 0.64
N ASP A 58 0.22 3.81 0.59
CA ASP A 58 0.63 3.18 -0.66
C ASP A 58 -0.56 2.46 -1.32
N TYR A 59 -0.45 2.15 -2.60
CA TYR A 59 -1.54 1.51 -3.35
C TYR A 59 -1.54 0.00 -3.17
N ALA A 60 -2.73 -0.59 -2.99
CA ALA A 60 -2.89 -2.03 -2.83
C ALA A 60 -2.35 -2.83 -4.02
N LYS A 61 -2.42 -2.27 -5.23
CA LYS A 61 -1.89 -2.92 -6.44
C LYS A 61 -0.37 -3.19 -6.38
N ASP A 62 0.37 -2.48 -5.52
CA ASP A 62 1.82 -2.61 -5.43
C ASP A 62 2.24 -3.78 -4.52
N PHE A 63 1.31 -4.30 -3.70
CA PHE A 63 1.51 -5.41 -2.76
C PHE A 63 0.79 -6.69 -3.19
N LEU A 64 -0.25 -6.57 -3.99
CA LEU A 64 -1.12 -7.66 -4.41
C LEU A 64 -0.84 -8.05 -5.86
N LYS A 65 -1.12 -9.30 -6.24
CA LYS A 65 -0.98 -9.78 -7.63
C LYS A 65 -2.34 -9.76 -8.35
N ASP A 66 -2.32 -9.62 -9.67
CA ASP A 66 -3.56 -9.63 -10.46
C ASP A 66 -4.27 -10.98 -10.36
N ARG A 67 -5.58 -10.94 -10.07
CA ARG A 67 -6.45 -12.12 -9.85
C ARG A 67 -5.99 -13.04 -8.70
N GLU A 68 -5.21 -12.54 -7.76
CA GLU A 68 -4.80 -13.30 -6.57
C GLU A 68 -6.02 -13.60 -5.67
N THR A 69 -6.02 -14.79 -5.06
CA THR A 69 -6.94 -15.16 -3.98
C THR A 69 -6.27 -14.88 -2.64
N LEU A 70 -6.99 -14.15 -1.80
CA LEU A 70 -6.52 -13.69 -0.50
C LEU A 70 -7.48 -14.19 0.58
N ILE A 71 -6.95 -14.50 1.75
CA ILE A 71 -7.69 -14.91 2.93
C ILE A 71 -7.78 -13.71 3.88
N LEU A 72 -8.98 -13.39 4.33
CA LEU A 72 -9.20 -12.34 5.31
C LEU A 72 -8.70 -12.77 6.69
N LEU A 73 -7.91 -11.92 7.34
CA LEU A 73 -7.39 -12.14 8.69
C LEU A 73 -7.93 -11.08 9.66
N SER A 74 -8.23 -11.51 10.88
CA SER A 74 -8.42 -10.65 12.05
C SER A 74 -7.13 -10.61 12.86
N ILE A 75 -6.85 -9.45 13.46
CA ILE A 75 -5.62 -9.20 14.20
C ILE A 75 -5.97 -8.79 15.62
N VAL A 76 -5.53 -9.61 16.57
CA VAL A 76 -5.66 -9.33 17.99
C VAL A 76 -4.30 -8.90 18.51
N THR A 77 -4.18 -7.64 18.94
CA THR A 77 -2.95 -7.14 19.56
C THR A 77 -2.98 -7.44 21.05
N ILE A 78 -2.07 -8.28 21.53
CA ILE A 78 -1.91 -8.52 22.96
C ILE A 78 -0.86 -7.55 23.48
N ILE A 79 -1.29 -6.57 24.27
CA ILE A 79 -0.38 -5.67 24.98
C ILE A 79 0.02 -6.39 26.28
N GLY A 80 1.20 -7.01 26.28
CA GLY A 80 1.80 -7.54 27.49
C GLY A 80 2.22 -6.39 28.42
N LYS A 81 1.52 -6.19 29.53
CA LYS A 81 2.00 -5.35 30.64
C LYS A 81 3.00 -6.15 31.46
N THR A 82 4.19 -6.41 30.95
CA THR A 82 5.29 -6.90 31.79
C THR A 82 6.01 -5.68 32.37
N SER A 83 5.92 -5.55 33.68
CA SER A 83 6.53 -4.52 34.53
C SER A 83 8.07 -4.67 34.63
N SER A 84 8.73 -4.91 33.50
CA SER A 84 10.19 -5.04 33.40
C SER A 84 10.64 -4.36 32.11
N GLU A 85 11.47 -3.34 32.29
CA GLU A 85 11.96 -2.30 31.38
C GLU A 85 12.64 -2.72 30.06
N GLU A 86 12.43 -3.94 29.52
CA GLU A 86 13.17 -4.38 28.35
C GLU A 86 12.27 -5.11 27.35
N SER A 87 12.03 -4.45 26.22
CA SER A 87 11.28 -4.84 25.02
C SER A 87 9.74 -4.81 25.14
N ASN A 88 9.16 -3.73 24.62
CA ASN A 88 7.72 -3.55 24.41
C ASN A 88 7.29 -4.36 23.17
N THR A 89 7.49 -5.68 23.18
CA THR A 89 7.13 -6.57 22.06
C THR A 89 5.62 -6.63 21.94
N LYS A 90 5.08 -5.93 20.94
CA LYS A 90 3.67 -5.99 20.57
C LYS A 90 3.45 -7.30 19.82
N ASN A 91 3.01 -8.34 20.52
CA ASN A 91 2.64 -9.58 19.86
C ASN A 91 1.26 -9.42 19.22
N ALA A 92 1.24 -9.36 17.89
CA ALA A 92 0.02 -9.45 17.10
C ALA A 92 -0.28 -10.92 16.82
N ILE A 93 -1.52 -11.34 17.08
CA ILE A 93 -2.02 -12.67 16.74
C ILE A 93 -2.92 -12.55 15.52
N TYR A 94 -2.60 -13.30 14.47
CA TYR A 94 -3.38 -13.41 13.25
C TYR A 94 -4.33 -14.59 13.33
N LYS A 95 -5.62 -14.34 13.10
CA LYS A 95 -6.66 -15.37 13.01
C LYS A 95 -7.32 -15.32 11.63
N PRO A 96 -7.37 -16.42 10.86
CA PRO A 96 -8.16 -16.47 9.63
C PRO A 96 -9.64 -16.28 9.94
N LEU A 97 -10.31 -15.48 9.13
CA LEU A 97 -11.77 -15.32 9.14
C LEU A 97 -12.46 -16.23 8.11
N LEU A 98 -11.76 -17.22 7.55
CA LEU A 98 -12.32 -18.26 6.70
C LEU A 98 -12.45 -19.57 7.49
N PHE A 99 -13.67 -20.12 7.58
CA PHE A 99 -13.99 -21.24 8.47
C PHE A 99 -13.25 -22.54 8.11
N SER A 100 -13.04 -22.78 6.82
CA SER A 100 -12.30 -23.96 6.35
C SER A 100 -10.83 -23.97 6.81
N LEU A 101 -10.25 -22.80 7.10
CA LEU A 101 -8.88 -22.64 7.57
C LEU A 101 -8.76 -22.46 9.10
N GLU A 102 -9.86 -22.50 9.85
CA GLU A 102 -9.82 -22.29 11.31
C GLU A 102 -9.02 -23.38 12.05
N HIS A 103 -8.93 -24.58 11.47
CA HIS A 103 -8.23 -25.73 12.07
C HIS A 103 -7.05 -26.22 11.21
N ASP A 104 -6.71 -25.48 10.15
CA ASP A 104 -5.58 -25.82 9.27
C ASP A 104 -4.27 -25.47 9.97
N ARG A 105 -3.56 -26.50 10.46
CA ARG A 105 -2.31 -26.31 11.19
C ARG A 105 -1.20 -25.72 10.34
N GLU A 106 -1.09 -26.12 9.08
CA GLU A 106 -0.03 -25.64 8.21
C GLU A 106 -0.19 -24.14 7.96
N PHE A 107 -1.42 -23.71 7.69
CA PHE A 107 -1.75 -22.30 7.53
C PHE A 107 -1.52 -21.49 8.81
N LEU A 108 -2.00 -21.99 9.96
CA LEU A 108 -1.85 -21.30 11.26
C LEU A 108 -0.39 -21.20 11.71
N ASP A 109 0.40 -22.25 11.52
CA ASP A 109 1.83 -22.25 11.83
C ASP A 109 2.56 -21.21 10.97
N GLN A 110 2.22 -21.15 9.67
CA GLN A 110 2.78 -20.16 8.75
C GLN A 110 2.45 -18.72 9.17
N LEU A 111 1.20 -18.44 9.60
CA LEU A 111 0.82 -17.13 10.14
C LEU A 111 1.61 -16.78 11.40
N SER A 112 1.75 -17.72 12.34
CA SER A 112 2.41 -17.48 13.63
C SER A 112 3.91 -17.18 13.51
N SER A 113 4.56 -17.73 12.47
CA SER A 113 5.99 -17.52 12.21
C SER A 113 6.33 -16.11 11.71
N GLN A 114 5.32 -15.37 11.22
CA GLN A 114 5.49 -14.05 10.63
C GLN A 114 5.31 -12.97 11.70
N SER A 115 6.34 -12.77 12.51
CA SER A 115 6.36 -11.68 13.48
C SER A 115 6.45 -10.32 12.78
N GLU A 116 5.66 -9.36 13.27
CA GLU A 116 5.66 -7.97 12.77
C GLU A 116 7.03 -7.29 12.90
N ASP A 117 7.94 -7.77 13.75
CA ASP A 117 9.22 -7.11 13.96
C ASP A 117 10.28 -7.42 12.88
N SER A 118 10.05 -8.42 12.00
CA SER A 118 11.07 -8.91 11.06
C SER A 118 11.09 -8.21 9.69
N LEU A 119 10.15 -7.30 9.41
CA LEU A 119 10.03 -6.61 8.12
C LEU A 119 10.49 -5.16 8.24
N GLU A 120 11.80 -4.94 8.38
CA GLU A 120 12.41 -3.63 8.14
C GLU A 120 12.38 -3.33 6.64
N SER A 121 11.52 -2.40 6.26
CA SER A 121 11.41 -1.73 4.95
C SER A 121 11.13 -2.62 3.72
N PRO A 122 10.11 -2.30 2.90
CA PRO A 122 9.95 -2.98 1.63
C PRO A 122 11.15 -2.63 0.75
N PRO A 123 11.69 -3.58 -0.05
CA PRO A 123 12.62 -3.21 -1.09
C PRO A 123 11.87 -2.31 -2.06
N LEU A 124 12.20 -1.02 -2.03
CA LEU A 124 11.85 -0.08 -3.08
C LEU A 124 12.39 -0.62 -4.40
N LYS A 125 11.62 -1.46 -5.09
CA LYS A 125 11.81 -1.71 -6.52
C LYS A 125 11.27 -0.52 -7.28
N PHE A 126 11.85 0.65 -7.04
CA PHE A 126 11.85 1.67 -8.07
C PHE A 126 12.76 1.14 -9.17
N ASN A 127 12.18 0.82 -10.32
CA ASN A 127 12.96 0.66 -11.53
C ASN A 127 13.67 2.01 -11.74
N THR A 128 14.98 2.05 -11.48
CA THR A 128 15.83 3.25 -11.55
C THR A 128 15.76 3.93 -12.92
N THR A 129 15.35 3.19 -13.95
CA THR A 129 15.09 3.66 -15.30
C THR A 129 13.93 4.66 -15.39
N GLU A 130 12.83 4.47 -14.66
CA GLU A 130 11.62 5.31 -14.80
C GLU A 130 11.76 6.67 -14.10
N LEU A 131 12.47 6.71 -12.97
CA LEU A 131 12.71 7.96 -12.23
C LEU A 131 13.71 8.88 -12.95
N GLU A 132 14.72 8.30 -13.62
CA GLU A 132 15.63 9.04 -14.47
C GLU A 132 14.91 9.58 -15.72
N GLU A 133 14.03 8.79 -16.35
CA GLU A 133 13.21 9.25 -17.48
C GLU A 133 12.26 10.39 -17.09
N MET A 134 11.62 10.33 -15.92
CA MET A 134 10.77 11.43 -15.42
C MET A 134 11.55 12.71 -15.11
N LYS A 135 12.78 12.60 -14.57
CA LYS A 135 13.68 13.74 -14.34
C LYS A 135 14.18 14.33 -15.66
N GLN A 136 14.47 13.49 -16.65
CA GLN A 136 14.96 13.90 -17.96
C GLN A 136 13.84 14.49 -18.85
N ALA A 137 12.59 14.04 -18.70
CA ALA A 137 11.43 14.65 -19.32
C ALA A 137 11.08 16.03 -18.72
N ARG A 138 11.24 16.19 -17.39
CA ARG A 138 11.07 17.49 -16.70
C ARG A 138 12.14 18.51 -17.07
N SER A 139 13.39 18.09 -17.28
CA SER A 139 14.47 18.99 -17.71
C SER A 139 14.32 19.42 -19.17
N ARG A 140 13.87 18.53 -20.06
CA ARG A 140 13.53 18.86 -21.45
C ARG A 140 12.37 19.86 -21.56
N SER A 141 11.32 19.70 -20.75
CA SER A 141 10.17 20.61 -20.78
C SER A 141 10.49 22.01 -20.24
N ARG A 142 11.37 22.14 -19.25
CA ARG A 142 11.77 23.47 -18.71
C ARG A 142 12.58 24.32 -19.69
N ASN A 143 13.32 23.70 -20.62
CA ASN A 143 14.17 24.42 -21.56
C ASN A 143 13.40 25.05 -22.74
N VAL A 144 12.18 24.56 -23.02
CA VAL A 144 11.33 25.07 -24.11
C VAL A 144 10.63 26.39 -23.75
N TYR A 145 10.39 26.66 -22.45
CA TYR A 145 9.72 27.88 -22.01
C TYR A 145 10.66 29.07 -21.74
N LEU A 146 11.97 28.84 -21.56
CA LEU A 146 12.95 29.91 -21.38
C LEU A 146 13.53 30.45 -22.69
N THR A 147 13.49 29.70 -23.79
CA THR A 147 14.03 30.12 -25.09
C THR A 147 13.05 30.96 -25.93
N LYS A 148 11.76 30.99 -25.58
CA LYS A 148 10.75 31.85 -26.25
C LYS A 148 10.66 33.28 -25.72
N ARG A 149 11.36 33.64 -24.64
CA ARG A 149 11.29 34.99 -24.03
C ARG A 149 12.45 35.93 -24.38
N SER A 150 13.50 35.47 -25.06
CA SER A 150 14.70 36.29 -25.32
C SER A 150 14.75 36.98 -26.69
N SER A 151 13.76 36.81 -27.58
CA SER A 151 13.77 37.44 -28.92
C SER A 151 12.95 38.73 -29.05
N ALA A 152 12.37 39.28 -27.97
CA ALA A 152 11.53 40.48 -28.02
C ALA A 152 12.12 41.70 -27.30
N ARG A 153 13.40 42.03 -27.49
CA ARG A 153 13.93 43.37 -27.17
C ARG A 153 15.07 43.75 -28.11
N ARG A 154 14.73 44.34 -29.26
CA ARG A 154 15.64 45.24 -30.00
C ARG A 154 14.84 46.10 -30.97
N GLY A 155 14.78 47.39 -30.68
CA GLY A 155 14.65 48.45 -31.68
C GLY A 155 13.30 49.17 -31.75
N ALA A 156 13.17 50.28 -31.03
CA ALA A 156 12.63 51.51 -31.62
C ALA A 156 13.16 52.72 -30.84
N ARG A 157 13.72 53.64 -31.61
CA ARG A 157 14.60 54.75 -31.27
C ARG A 157 13.76 56.00 -30.99
N MET A 158 14.28 56.89 -30.14
CA MET A 158 13.77 58.25 -29.92
C MET A 158 13.35 58.95 -31.22
N VAL A 159 12.21 59.62 -31.21
CA VAL A 159 12.01 60.87 -31.96
C VAL A 159 11.29 61.84 -31.04
N SER A 160 12.01 62.90 -30.68
CA SER A 160 11.49 64.11 -30.06
C SER A 160 11.29 65.20 -31.12
N ARG A 161 10.41 66.16 -30.76
CA ARG A 161 10.20 67.53 -31.28
C ARG A 161 9.06 67.82 -32.28
N THR A 162 8.05 68.49 -31.71
CA THR A 162 7.48 69.81 -32.09
C THR A 162 7.37 70.17 -33.57
N ASN A 163 6.16 70.49 -34.03
CA ASN A 163 5.67 71.88 -34.05
C ASN A 163 4.14 71.90 -33.99
#